data_AF-A0A4R2ZY60-F1
#
_entry.id   AF-A0A4R2ZY60-F1
#
_cell.length_a   1.000
_cell.length_b   1.000
_cell.length_c   1.000
_cell.angle_alpha   90.00
_cell.angle_beta   90.00
_cell.angle_gamma   90.00
#
_symmetry.space_group_name_H-M   'P 1'
#
loop_
_entity.id
_entity.type
_entity.pdbx_description
1 polymer ?
#
loop_
_entity_poly.entity_id
_entity_poly.type
_entity_poly.pdbx_seq_one_letter_code
_entity_poly.pdbx_strand_id
1 'polypeptide(L)'
;MTSTTTAILTVELTPTQIRGLKLAKDGDLHPQEGNRWTHLGAAVTYAKTDRFKERPLKIKFATTATLNQLREYGLLQGLDQNAADAECPHGITMAGKMWLLKHK
;
A
#
# COMPACT_ATOMS: atom_id res chain seq x y z
N MET A 1 -25.90 -6.27 0.09
CA MET A 1 -24.43 -6.10 0.11
C MET A 1 -23.96 -4.64 -0.04
N THR A 2 -24.84 -3.66 -0.28
CA THR A 2 -24.47 -2.24 -0.44
C THR A 2 -23.99 -1.56 0.86
N SER A 3 -24.46 -2.00 2.02
CA SER A 3 -24.16 -1.36 3.31
C SER A 3 -22.68 -1.42 3.71
N THR A 4 -21.99 -2.53 3.44
CA THR A 4 -20.58 -2.72 3.82
C THR A 4 -19.65 -1.84 2.99
N THR A 5 -19.90 -1.72 1.68
CA THR A 5 -19.11 -0.85 0.80
C THR A 5 -19.25 0.62 1.19
N THR A 6 -20.46 1.07 1.54
CA THR A 6 -20.68 2.44 2.01
C THR A 6 -19.93 2.72 3.31
N ALA A 7 -19.92 1.77 4.26
CA ALA A 7 -19.19 1.92 5.52
C ALA A 7 -17.66 2.01 5.32
N ILE A 8 -17.10 1.26 4.37
CA ILE A 8 -15.65 1.32 4.04
C ILE A 8 -15.28 2.71 3.50
N LEU A 9 -16.16 3.35 2.72
CA LEU A 9 -15.94 4.68 2.13
C LEU A 9 -16.06 5.85 3.13
N THR A 10 -16.35 5.57 4.40
CA THR A 10 -16.44 6.57 5.49
C THR A 10 -15.35 6.40 6.55
N VAL A 11 -14.48 5.39 6.43
CA VAL A 11 -13.35 5.20 7.36
C VAL A 11 -12.38 6.36 7.23
N GLU A 12 -12.00 6.99 8.34
CA GLU A 12 -10.96 8.01 8.39
C GLU A 12 -9.58 7.36 8.48
N LEU A 13 -8.70 7.67 7.52
CA LEU A 13 -7.34 7.14 7.50
C LEU A 13 -6.34 8.19 7.98
N THR A 14 -5.38 7.75 8.77
CA THR A 14 -4.22 8.57 9.16
C THR A 14 -3.33 8.89 7.95
N PRO A 15 -2.50 9.94 7.99
CA PRO A 15 -1.57 10.25 6.91
C PRO A 15 -0.62 9.10 6.55
N THR A 16 -0.29 8.22 7.50
CA THR A 16 0.56 7.04 7.27
C THR A 16 -0.21 5.96 6.51
N GLN A 17 -1.47 5.69 6.89
CA GLN A 17 -2.36 4.77 6.19
C GLN A 17 -2.67 5.24 4.77
N ILE A 18 -2.93 6.54 4.57
CA ILE A 18 -3.12 7.12 3.24
C ILE A 18 -1.88 6.90 2.36
N ARG A 19 -0.67 7.10 2.90
CA ARG A 19 0.58 6.84 2.18
C ARG A 19 0.75 5.37 1.82
N GLY A 20 0.41 4.45 2.73
CA GLY A 20 0.40 3.01 2.47
C GLY A 20 -0.60 2.62 1.37
N LEU A 21 -1.82 3.16 1.42
CA LEU A 21 -2.85 2.91 0.41
C LEU A 21 -2.48 3.49 -0.96
N LYS A 22 -1.87 4.69 -0.99
CA LYS A 22 -1.33 5.27 -2.24
C LYS A 22 -0.19 4.42 -2.80
N LEU A 23 0.67 3.86 -1.96
CA LEU A 23 1.72 2.93 -2.40
C LEU A 23 1.13 1.68 -3.05
N ALA A 24 0.11 1.07 -2.43
CA ALA A 24 -0.60 -0.10 -2.97
C ALA A 24 -1.38 0.21 -4.26
N LYS A 25 -1.81 1.46 -4.46
CA LYS A 25 -2.41 1.90 -5.72
C LYS A 25 -1.39 1.88 -6.86
N ASP A 26 -0.13 2.15 -6.57
CA ASP A 26 0.93 2.24 -7.59
C ASP A 26 1.54 0.86 -7.92
N GLY A 27 1.20 -0.19 -7.16
CA GLY A 27 1.63 -1.57 -7.39
C GLY A 27 1.44 -2.46 -6.16
N ASP A 28 1.49 -3.78 -6.35
CA ASP A 28 1.31 -4.75 -5.26
C ASP A 28 2.46 -4.70 -4.26
N LEU A 29 2.12 -4.92 -2.99
CA LEU A 29 3.05 -4.84 -1.87
C LEU A 29 3.58 -6.22 -1.51
N HIS A 30 4.90 -6.33 -1.48
CA HIS A 30 5.65 -7.52 -1.10
C HIS A 30 6.41 -7.26 0.20
N PRO A 31 6.59 -8.29 1.04
CA PRO A 31 7.32 -8.17 2.30
C PRO A 31 8.79 -7.84 2.04
N GLN A 32 9.39 -7.09 2.96
CA GLN A 32 10.77 -6.68 2.99
C GLN A 32 11.31 -6.80 4.41
N GLU A 33 12.64 -6.81 4.54
CA GLU A 33 13.29 -6.78 5.84
C GLU A 33 12.83 -5.61 6.73
N GLY A 34 12.72 -5.90 8.03
CA GLY A 34 12.37 -4.91 9.05
C GLY A 34 10.88 -4.57 9.11
N ASN A 35 9.98 -5.53 8.84
CA ASN A 35 8.51 -5.34 8.89
C ASN A 35 8.01 -4.27 7.92
N ARG A 36 8.60 -4.23 6.72
CA ARG A 36 8.27 -3.26 5.67
C ARG A 36 7.67 -3.96 4.46
N TRP A 37 6.88 -3.20 3.72
CA TRP A 37 6.18 -3.67 2.54
C TRP A 37 6.34 -2.65 1.42
N THR A 38 6.77 -3.09 0.24
CA THR A 38 7.00 -2.23 -0.93
C THR A 38 6.83 -3.03 -2.21
N HIS A 39 6.97 -2.40 -3.38
CA HIS A 39 6.87 -3.09 -4.67
C HIS A 39 8.00 -4.11 -4.87
N LEU A 40 7.72 -5.18 -5.61
CA LEU A 40 8.75 -6.15 -5.97
C LEU A 40 9.88 -5.47 -6.74
N GLY A 41 11.13 -5.70 -6.32
CA GLY A 41 12.31 -5.09 -6.96
C GLY A 41 12.43 -3.58 -6.75
N ALA A 42 11.77 -3.00 -5.75
CA ALA A 42 11.94 -1.59 -5.43
C ALA A 42 13.41 -1.26 -5.11
N ALA A 43 14.04 -0.50 -5.99
CA ALA A 43 15.42 -0.05 -5.86
C ALA A 43 15.47 1.46 -5.60
N VAL A 44 16.57 1.92 -5.00
CA VAL A 44 16.85 3.35 -4.89
C VAL A 44 17.01 3.91 -6.31
N THR A 45 16.22 4.91 -6.64
CA THR A 45 16.25 5.59 -7.94
C THR A 45 16.56 7.07 -7.75
N TYR A 46 16.75 7.79 -8.85
CA TYR A 46 17.07 9.21 -8.84
C TYR A 46 16.06 9.96 -9.71
N ALA A 47 15.85 11.25 -9.41
CA ALA A 47 15.01 12.07 -10.27
C ALA A 47 15.60 12.13 -11.68
N LYS A 48 14.76 12.13 -12.72
CA LYS A 48 15.25 12.22 -14.12
C LYS A 48 16.10 13.46 -14.39
N THR A 49 15.91 14.52 -13.61
CA THR A 49 16.66 15.78 -13.68
C THR A 49 18.00 15.72 -12.93
N ASP A 50 18.18 14.75 -12.03
CA ASP A 50 19.41 14.56 -11.26
C ASP A 50 20.40 13.69 -12.05
N ARG A 51 21.11 14.35 -12.98
CA ARG A 51 22.07 13.69 -13.86
C ARG A 51 23.26 13.08 -13.11
N PHE A 52 23.60 13.66 -11.96
CA PHE A 52 24.74 13.25 -11.14
C PHE A 52 24.37 12.21 -10.08
N LYS A 53 23.08 11.88 -9.93
CA LYS A 53 22.57 10.92 -8.94
C LYS A 53 22.99 11.28 -7.52
N GLU A 54 22.97 12.57 -7.20
CA GLU A 54 23.38 13.08 -5.88
C GLU A 54 22.28 12.92 -4.84
N ARG A 55 21.01 12.87 -5.29
CA ARG A 55 19.83 12.89 -4.42
C ARG A 55 19.01 11.62 -4.61
N PRO A 56 19.34 10.53 -3.90
CA PRO A 56 18.59 9.29 -3.98
C PRO A 56 17.14 9.48 -3.51
N LEU A 57 16.20 8.98 -4.29
CA LEU A 57 14.79 8.88 -3.93
C LEU A 57 14.63 7.70 -2.96
N LYS A 58 14.14 8.01 -1.75
CA LYS A 58 13.85 6.97 -0.76
C LYS A 58 12.79 6.02 -1.29
N ILE A 59 13.06 4.72 -1.15
CA ILE A 59 12.06 3.68 -1.39
C ILE A 59 10.90 3.91 -0.43
N LYS A 60 9.70 4.08 -0.98
CA LYS A 60 8.47 4.19 -0.19
C LYS A 60 8.12 2.80 0.34
N PHE A 61 7.64 2.73 1.56
CA PHE A 61 7.19 1.49 2.16
C PHE A 61 6.00 1.73 3.09
N ALA A 62 5.22 0.69 3.33
CA ALA A 62 4.29 0.59 4.44
C ALA A 62 4.87 -0.32 5.52
N THR A 63 4.51 -0.12 6.78
CA THR A 63 4.84 -1.07 7.86
C THR A 63 3.82 -2.20 7.90
N THR A 64 4.18 -3.35 8.47
CA THR A 64 3.22 -4.46 8.70
C THR A 64 1.99 -3.99 9.48
N ALA A 65 2.15 -3.11 10.48
CA ALA A 65 1.03 -2.53 11.21
C ALA A 65 0.09 -1.72 10.31
N THR A 66 0.64 -0.90 9.40
CA THR A 66 -0.17 -0.13 8.44
C THR A 66 -0.89 -1.04 7.46
N LEU A 67 -0.22 -2.08 6.97
CA LEU A 67 -0.79 -3.04 6.05
C LEU A 67 -1.96 -3.80 6.68
N ASN A 68 -1.79 -4.29 7.92
CA ASN A 68 -2.83 -5.01 8.64
C ASN A 68 -4.07 -4.14 8.86
N GLN A 69 -3.89 -2.89 9.30
CA GLN A 69 -5.02 -1.95 9.46
C GLN A 69 -5.78 -1.72 8.14
N LEU A 70 -5.06 -1.52 7.03
CA LEU A 70 -5.70 -1.34 5.73
C LEU A 70 -6.41 -2.62 5.22
N ARG A 71 -5.91 -3.81 5.58
CA ARG A 71 -6.57 -5.10 5.32
C ARG A 71 -7.83 -5.26 6.18
N GLU A 72 -7.77 -4.91 7.46
CA GLU A 72 -8.94 -4.91 8.37
C GLU A 72 -10.05 -4.00 7.86
N TYR A 73 -9.71 -2.85 7.25
CA TYR A 73 -10.68 -1.97 6.60
C TYR A 73 -11.18 -2.48 5.24
N GLY A 74 -10.70 -3.61 4.75
CA GLY A 74 -11.04 -4.15 3.42
C GLY A 74 -10.50 -3.33 2.25
N LEU A 75 -9.52 -2.46 2.49
CA LEU A 75 -8.91 -1.59 1.48
C LEU A 75 -7.74 -2.30 0.75
N LEU A 76 -7.14 -3.30 1.40
CA LEU A 76 -6.16 -4.23 0.82
C LEU A 76 -6.66 -5.68 0.93
N GLN A 77 -6.14 -6.53 0.04
CA GLN A 77 -6.38 -7.98 0.07
C GLN A 77 -5.08 -8.74 -0.22
N GLY A 78 -4.92 -9.92 0.40
CA GLY A 78 -3.87 -10.86 0.02
C GLY A 78 -4.13 -11.41 -1.39
N LEU A 79 -3.06 -11.63 -2.15
CA LEU A 79 -3.12 -12.08 -3.54
C LEU A 79 -2.83 -13.57 -3.69
N ASP A 80 -2.16 -14.18 -2.72
CA ASP A 80 -1.89 -15.62 -2.68
C ASP A 80 -2.58 -16.26 -1.47
N GLN A 81 -3.50 -17.18 -1.73
CA GLN A 81 -4.28 -17.87 -0.70
C GLN A 81 -3.51 -19.04 -0.06
N ASN A 82 -2.38 -19.45 -0.67
CA ASN A 82 -1.56 -20.56 -0.19
C ASN A 82 -0.29 -20.09 0.54
N ALA A 83 0.07 -18.81 0.42
CA ALA A 83 1.18 -18.23 1.15
C ALA A 83 0.80 -17.93 2.59
N ALA A 84 1.77 -18.08 3.51
CA ALA A 84 1.61 -17.60 4.88
C ALA A 84 1.33 -16.08 4.86
N ASP A 85 0.50 -15.58 5.79
CA ASP A 85 0.09 -14.16 5.84
C ASP A 85 1.28 -13.18 5.85
N ALA A 86 2.43 -13.60 6.41
CA ALA A 86 3.66 -12.81 6.47
C ALA A 86 4.41 -12.71 5.13
N GLU A 87 4.15 -13.61 4.20
CA GLU A 87 4.82 -13.70 2.90
C GLU A 87 3.90 -13.36 1.73
N CYS A 88 2.58 -13.43 1.96
CA CYS A 88 1.55 -13.16 0.97
C CYS A 88 1.64 -11.73 0.42
N PRO A 89 1.80 -11.53 -0.90
CA PRO A 89 1.70 -10.21 -1.51
C PRO A 89 0.30 -9.61 -1.35
N HIS A 90 0.20 -8.29 -1.22
CA HIS A 90 -1.07 -7.60 -1.00
C HIS A 90 -1.35 -6.56 -2.09
N GLY A 91 -2.56 -6.60 -2.64
CA GLY A 91 -3.04 -5.65 -3.64
C GLY A 91 -4.15 -4.74 -3.11
N ILE A 92 -4.33 -3.59 -3.76
CA ILE A 92 -5.42 -2.67 -3.43
C ILE A 92 -6.78 -3.19 -3.94
N THR A 93 -7.79 -3.16 -3.08
CA THR A 93 -9.16 -3.55 -3.47
C THR A 93 -9.85 -2.45 -4.27
N MET A 94 -10.98 -2.76 -4.90
CA MET A 94 -11.83 -1.73 -5.52
C MET A 94 -12.32 -0.70 -4.50
N ALA A 95 -12.61 -1.12 -3.26
CA ALA A 95 -12.99 -0.20 -2.19
C ALA A 95 -11.84 0.75 -1.84
N GLY A 96 -10.60 0.23 -1.78
CA GLY A 96 -9.39 1.04 -1.61
C GLY A 96 -9.23 2.12 -2.69
N LYS A 97 -9.43 1.75 -3.96
CA LYS A 97 -9.37 2.70 -5.08
C LYS A 97 -10.45 3.77 -4.99
N MET A 98 -11.68 3.38 -4.67
CA MET A 98 -12.81 4.32 -4.52
C MET A 98 -12.62 5.24 -3.31
N TRP A 99 -12.06 4.74 -2.21
CA TRP A 99 -11.72 5.56 -1.06
C TRP A 99 -10.72 6.66 -1.43
N LEU A 100 -9.63 6.32 -2.13
CA LEU A 100 -8.64 7.30 -2.60
C LEU A 100 -9.22 8.32 -3.58
N LEU A 101 -10.18 7.90 -4.41
CA LEU A 101 -10.85 8.80 -5.36
C LEU A 101 -11.71 9.84 -4.63
N LYS A 102 -12.38 9.44 -3.56
CA LYS A 102 -13.26 10.30 -2.74
C LYS A 102 -12.48 11.27 -1.85
N HIS A 103 -11.30 10.89 -1.38
CA HIS A 103 -10.49 11.66 -0.41
C HIS A 103 -9.19 12.20 -1.04
N LYS A 104 -9.29 12.73 -2.27
CA LYS A 104 -8.14 13.26 -3.03
C LYS A 104 -7.41 14.39 -2.34
#